data_AF-A0A5C7GFX3-F1
#
_entry.id   AF-A0A5C7GFX3-F1
#
_cell.length_a   1.000
_cell.length_b   1.000
_cell.length_c   1.000
_cell.angle_alpha   90.00
_cell.angle_beta   90.00
_cell.angle_gamma   90.00
#
_symmetry.space_group_name_H-M   'P 1'
#
loop_
_entity.id
_entity.type
_entity.pdbx_description
1 polymer ?
#
loop_
_entity_poly.entity_id
_entity_poly.type
_entity_poly.pdbx_seq_one_letter_code
_entity_poly.pdbx_strand_id
1 'polypeptide(L)'
;MNNETDKYLDDLTNKVIKESSLETPSVDFTVSVMNQISGLNTTSITYKPLISKWGWTLIFVISVALVVFVMYDGGTSPSWLGTIDFSVLYDNKIISALSNFKMPKLFVYAMLLFGLMFSIQIPYLKYHFNKRFE
;
A
#
# COMPACT_ATOMS: atom_id res chain seq x y z
N MET A 1 -37.12 -18.27 51.23
CA MET A 1 -35.96 -19.03 50.71
C MET A 1 -34.75 -18.51 51.46
N ASN A 2 -34.07 -19.38 52.20
CA ASN A 2 -33.18 -19.04 53.31
C ASN A 2 -31.81 -18.54 52.81
N ASN A 3 -31.64 -17.22 52.82
CA ASN A 3 -30.41 -16.48 52.55
C ASN A 3 -29.17 -16.95 53.33
N GLU A 4 -29.36 -17.51 54.53
CA GLU A 4 -28.25 -18.06 55.33
C GLU A 4 -27.71 -19.37 54.76
N THR A 5 -28.59 -20.16 54.14
CA THR A 5 -28.22 -21.45 53.53
C THR A 5 -27.42 -21.24 52.25
N ASP A 6 -27.78 -20.23 51.45
CA ASP A 6 -27.05 -19.86 50.24
C ASP A 6 -25.61 -19.40 50.55
N LYS A 7 -25.44 -18.58 51.61
CA LYS A 7 -24.12 -18.15 52.08
C LYS A 7 -23.25 -19.31 52.56
N TYR A 8 -23.84 -20.27 53.26
CA TYR A 8 -23.12 -21.45 53.74
C TYR A 8 -22.65 -22.33 52.56
N LEU A 9 -23.51 -22.50 51.54
CA LEU A 9 -23.15 -23.26 50.34
C LEU A 9 -22.05 -22.57 49.52
N ASP A 10 -22.07 -21.23 49.44
CA ASP A 10 -21.05 -20.46 48.75
C ASP A 10 -19.69 -20.52 49.46
N ASP A 11 -19.69 -20.43 50.81
CA ASP A 11 -18.47 -20.56 51.62
C ASP A 11 -17.88 -21.98 51.54
N LEU A 12 -18.72 -23.01 51.57
CA LEU A 12 -18.30 -24.40 51.34
C LEU A 12 -17.67 -24.57 49.95
N THR A 13 -18.31 -24.03 48.91
CA THR A 13 -17.81 -24.12 47.53
C THR A 13 -16.47 -23.43 47.39
N ASN A 14 -16.33 -22.23 47.96
CA ASN A 14 -15.09 -21.45 47.93
C ASN A 14 -13.96 -22.16 48.70
N LYS A 15 -14.29 -22.81 49.82
CA LYS A 15 -13.32 -23.60 50.60
C LYS A 15 -12.85 -24.83 49.83
N VAL A 16 -13.75 -25.57 49.19
CA VAL A 16 -13.41 -26.74 48.37
C VAL A 16 -12.53 -26.34 47.18
N ILE A 17 -12.86 -25.25 46.49
CA ILE A 17 -12.08 -24.75 45.35
C ILE A 17 -10.68 -24.28 45.80
N LYS A 18 -10.57 -23.60 46.94
CA LYS A 18 -9.27 -23.14 47.49
C LYS A 18 -8.39 -24.26 48.02
N GLU A 19 -8.99 -25.30 48.61
CA GLU A 19 -8.26 -26.45 49.14
C GLU A 19 -7.92 -27.48 48.04
N SER A 20 -8.62 -27.45 46.91
CA SER A 20 -8.22 -28.20 45.73
C SER A 20 -6.90 -27.63 45.17
N SER A 21 -5.91 -28.49 45.01
CA SER A 21 -4.63 -28.11 44.40
C SER A 21 -4.94 -27.55 43.00
N LEU A 22 -4.48 -26.32 42.73
CA LEU A 22 -4.61 -25.73 41.41
C LEU A 22 -3.91 -26.66 40.41
N GLU A 23 -4.68 -27.30 39.54
CA GLU A 23 -4.13 -28.08 38.44
C GLU A 23 -3.25 -27.14 37.62
N THR A 24 -1.94 -27.33 37.72
CA THR A 24 -1.01 -26.58 36.91
C THR A 24 -1.08 -27.14 35.51
N PRO A 25 -1.15 -26.28 34.48
CA PRO A 25 -1.11 -26.75 33.11
C PRO A 25 0.15 -27.61 32.93
N SER A 26 0.07 -28.61 32.05
CA SER A 26 1.25 -29.41 31.73
C SER A 26 2.37 -28.49 31.26
N VAL A 27 3.63 -28.87 31.55
CA VAL A 27 4.83 -28.14 31.11
C VAL A 27 4.80 -27.82 29.61
N ASP A 28 4.14 -28.68 28.81
CA ASP A 28 4.04 -28.54 27.36
C ASP A 28 2.71 -27.92 26.89
N PHE A 29 1.85 -27.44 27.78
CA PHE A 29 0.55 -26.87 27.42
C PHE A 29 0.69 -25.72 26.43
N THR A 30 1.58 -24.77 26.72
CA THR A 30 1.85 -23.63 25.85
C THR A 30 2.39 -24.09 24.49
N VAL A 31 3.26 -25.11 24.48
CA VAL A 31 3.81 -25.67 23.24
C VAL A 31 2.70 -26.31 22.41
N SER A 32 1.86 -27.15 23.01
CA SER A 32 0.76 -27.81 22.33
C SER A 32 -0.27 -26.83 21.77
N VAL A 33 -0.62 -25.79 22.54
CA VAL A 33 -1.50 -24.71 22.08
C VAL A 33 -0.84 -23.97 20.93
N MET A 34 0.42 -23.52 21.08
CA MET A 34 1.17 -22.80 20.04
C MET A 34 1.28 -23.61 18.75
N ASN A 35 1.47 -24.93 18.85
CA ASN A 35 1.58 -25.81 17.69
C ASN A 35 0.24 -25.94 16.94
N GLN A 36 -0.87 -25.99 17.67
CA GLN A 36 -2.22 -25.99 17.08
C GLN A 36 -2.56 -24.64 16.44
N ILE A 37 -2.25 -23.50 17.08
CA ILE A 37 -2.51 -22.17 16.48
C ILE A 37 -1.56 -21.83 15.34
N SER A 38 -0.36 -22.41 15.31
CA SER A 38 0.58 -22.24 14.19
C SER A 38 0.21 -23.11 12.98
N GLY A 39 -0.43 -24.28 13.21
CA GLY A 39 -0.97 -25.14 12.15
C GLY A 39 -2.32 -24.70 11.59
N LEU A 40 -3.08 -23.92 12.36
CA LEU A 40 -4.23 -23.18 11.86
C LEU A 40 -3.69 -22.06 10.97
N ASN A 41 -3.58 -22.35 9.67
CA ASN A 41 -3.22 -21.40 8.64
C ASN A 41 -3.97 -20.09 8.88
N THR A 42 -3.29 -19.13 9.49
CA THR A 42 -3.74 -17.74 9.46
C THR A 42 -3.88 -17.47 7.99
N THR A 43 -5.10 -17.16 7.56
CA THR A 43 -5.37 -16.75 6.20
C THR A 43 -4.63 -15.44 6.02
N SER A 44 -3.34 -15.55 5.74
CA SER A 44 -2.45 -14.45 5.39
C SER A 44 -3.19 -13.74 4.29
N ILE A 45 -3.67 -12.54 4.64
CA ILE A 45 -4.42 -11.69 3.74
C ILE A 45 -3.38 -11.29 2.70
N THR A 46 -3.24 -12.14 1.68
CA THR A 46 -2.26 -11.98 0.63
C THR A 46 -2.67 -10.71 -0.09
N TYR A 47 -1.91 -9.64 0.17
CA TYR A 47 -2.16 -8.35 -0.43
C TYR A 47 -2.03 -8.48 -1.95
N LYS A 48 -3.17 -8.67 -2.61
CA LYS A 48 -3.24 -8.69 -4.05
C LYS A 48 -3.05 -7.25 -4.53
N PRO A 49 -1.97 -6.95 -5.27
CA PRO A 49 -1.73 -5.58 -5.72
C PRO A 49 -2.91 -5.11 -6.57
N LEU A 50 -3.43 -3.91 -6.29
CA LEU A 50 -4.58 -3.29 -6.98
C LEU A 50 -4.43 -3.33 -8.51
N ILE A 51 -3.20 -3.23 -9.01
CA ILE A 51 -2.85 -3.35 -10.42
C ILE A 51 -1.73 -4.38 -10.57
N SER A 52 -1.99 -5.39 -11.42
CA SER A 52 -1.01 -6.42 -11.79
C SER A 52 0.25 -5.80 -12.39
N LYS A 53 1.39 -6.49 -12.28
CA LYS A 53 2.67 -6.03 -12.88
C LYS A 53 2.51 -5.70 -14.37
N TRP A 54 1.68 -6.46 -15.08
CA TRP A 54 1.38 -6.23 -16.50
C TRP A 54 0.55 -4.97 -16.74
N GLY A 55 -0.38 -4.63 -15.82
CA GLY A 55 -1.18 -3.41 -15.91
C GLY A 55 -0.32 -2.15 -15.76
N TRP A 56 0.70 -2.18 -14.91
CA TRP A 56 1.69 -1.09 -14.81
C TRP A 56 2.49 -0.91 -16.10
N THR A 57 2.91 -2.00 -16.74
CA THR A 57 3.60 -1.93 -18.04
C THR A 57 2.71 -1.34 -19.11
N LEU A 58 1.44 -1.74 -19.16
CA LEU A 58 0.46 -1.21 -20.11
C LEU A 58 0.27 0.31 -19.94
N ILE A 59 0.09 0.78 -18.69
CA ILE A 59 -0.04 2.22 -18.39
C ILE A 59 1.19 2.99 -18.84
N PHE A 60 2.39 2.47 -18.56
CA PHE A 60 3.64 3.11 -18.98
C PHE A 60 3.75 3.20 -20.51
N VAL A 61 3.45 2.11 -21.22
CA VAL A 61 3.48 2.08 -22.69
C VAL A 61 2.50 3.09 -23.29
N ILE A 62 1.26 3.15 -22.78
CA ILE A 62 0.26 4.11 -23.25
C ILE A 62 0.72 5.55 -23.00
N SER A 63 1.28 5.83 -21.82
CA SER A 63 1.78 7.16 -21.48
C SER A 63 2.94 7.59 -22.37
N VAL A 64 3.91 6.70 -22.63
CA VAL A 64 5.02 6.97 -23.56
C VAL A 64 4.50 7.15 -24.99
N ALA A 65 3.56 6.32 -25.44
CA ALA A 65 2.97 6.43 -26.77
C ALA A 65 2.26 7.78 -26.96
N LEU A 66 1.54 8.27 -25.95
CA LEU A 66 0.91 9.59 -25.98
C LEU A 66 1.94 10.71 -26.07
N VAL A 67 3.03 10.64 -25.31
CA VAL A 67 4.10 11.64 -25.37
C VAL A 67 4.74 11.65 -26.76
N VAL A 68 5.07 10.47 -27.30
CA VAL A 68 5.66 10.34 -28.65
C VAL A 68 4.70 10.84 -29.71
N PHE A 69 3.41 10.51 -29.62
CA PHE A 69 2.37 10.98 -30.53
C PHE A 69 2.30 12.51 -30.58
N VAL A 70 2.27 13.16 -29.40
CA VAL A 70 2.25 14.63 -29.30
C VAL A 70 3.55 15.26 -29.84
N MET A 71 4.70 14.60 -29.67
CA MET A 71 5.98 15.10 -30.20
C MET A 71 6.09 14.96 -31.73
N TYR A 72 5.50 13.91 -32.32
CA TYR A 72 5.53 13.68 -33.76
C TYR A 72 4.52 14.55 -34.53
N ASP A 73 3.36 14.84 -33.91
CA ASP A 73 2.28 15.63 -34.53
C ASP A 73 2.45 17.16 -34.40
N GLY A 74 3.67 17.63 -34.12
CA GLY A 74 4.09 19.01 -34.40
C GLY A 74 3.08 20.12 -34.06
N GLY A 75 2.41 20.06 -32.90
CA GLY A 75 1.54 21.12 -32.42
C GLY A 75 0.28 21.42 -33.25
N THR A 76 -0.18 20.52 -34.13
CA THR A 76 -1.51 20.66 -34.72
C THR A 76 -2.55 20.13 -33.74
N SER A 77 -3.20 21.06 -33.02
CA SER A 77 -4.34 20.76 -32.16
C SER A 77 -5.37 19.96 -32.96
N PRO A 78 -5.67 18.71 -32.55
CA PRO A 78 -6.76 17.95 -33.12
C PRO A 78 -8.05 18.78 -33.07
N SER A 79 -8.85 18.81 -34.14
CA SER A 79 -10.05 19.64 -34.23
C SER A 79 -11.06 19.43 -33.09
N TRP A 80 -10.98 18.31 -32.36
CA TRP A 80 -11.78 17.99 -31.16
C TRP A 80 -11.19 18.52 -29.84
N LEU A 81 -9.90 18.87 -29.80
CA LEU A 81 -9.24 19.57 -28.69
C LEU A 81 -9.31 21.09 -28.82
N GLY A 82 -9.59 21.62 -30.02
CA GLY A 82 -9.77 23.07 -30.24
C GLY A 82 -11.01 23.68 -29.58
N THR A 83 -11.97 22.86 -29.14
CA THR A 83 -13.14 23.28 -28.34
C THR A 83 -12.87 23.39 -26.85
N ILE A 84 -11.72 22.90 -26.37
CA ILE A 84 -11.33 23.07 -24.97
C ILE A 84 -10.55 24.37 -24.88
N ASP A 85 -11.17 25.39 -24.29
CA ASP A 85 -10.53 26.69 -24.09
C ASP A 85 -9.46 26.60 -22.98
N PHE A 86 -8.26 26.22 -23.39
CA PHE A 86 -7.08 26.22 -22.53
C PHE A 86 -6.51 27.64 -22.30
N SER A 87 -7.13 28.69 -22.86
CA SER A 87 -6.67 30.08 -22.68
C SER A 87 -6.65 30.47 -21.21
N VAL A 88 -7.57 29.97 -20.38
CA VAL A 88 -7.57 30.24 -18.93
C VAL A 88 -6.32 29.67 -18.22
N LEU A 89 -5.78 28.55 -18.73
CA LEU A 89 -4.55 27.99 -18.19
C LEU A 89 -3.31 28.75 -18.69
N TYR A 90 -3.28 29.12 -19.97
CA TYR A 90 -2.13 29.81 -20.58
C TYR A 90 -2.05 31.31 -20.27
N ASP A 91 -3.19 31.97 -20.04
CA ASP A 91 -3.31 33.41 -19.81
C ASP A 91 -3.21 33.77 -18.32
N ASN A 92 -2.47 32.95 -17.57
CA ASN A 92 -2.10 33.26 -16.19
C ASN A 92 -0.68 33.88 -16.16
N LYS A 93 -0.49 34.82 -15.22
CA LYS A 93 0.81 35.49 -15.00
C LYS A 93 1.96 34.52 -14.69
N ILE A 94 1.63 33.31 -14.24
CA ILE A 94 2.58 32.26 -13.86
C ILE A 94 3.16 31.57 -15.10
N ILE A 95 2.33 31.19 -16.08
CA ILE A 95 2.83 30.54 -17.30
C ILE A 95 3.56 31.53 -18.19
N SER A 96 3.14 32.80 -18.24
CA SER A 96 3.90 33.85 -18.94
C SER A 96 5.24 34.19 -18.28
N ALA A 97 5.37 34.05 -16.95
CA ALA A 97 6.65 34.13 -16.27
C ALA A 97 7.55 32.92 -16.56
N LEU A 98 6.97 31.72 -16.68
CA LEU A 98 7.69 30.49 -17.00
C LEU A 98 8.07 30.38 -18.48
N SER A 99 7.30 30.96 -19.41
CA SER A 99 7.61 30.91 -20.85
C SER A 99 8.85 31.72 -21.23
N ASN A 100 9.16 32.77 -20.45
CA ASN A 100 10.41 33.53 -20.58
C ASN A 100 11.62 32.79 -20.00
N PHE A 101 11.41 31.68 -19.29
CA PHE A 101 12.47 30.88 -18.72
C PHE A 101 13.07 29.96 -19.78
N LYS A 102 14.20 30.38 -20.37
CA LYS A 102 15.00 29.51 -21.23
C LYS A 102 15.65 28.41 -20.39
N MET A 103 15.04 27.23 -20.41
CA MET A 103 15.52 26.08 -19.66
C MET A 103 16.92 25.68 -20.15
N PRO A 104 17.95 25.66 -19.28
CA PRO A 104 19.30 25.27 -19.68
C PRO A 104 19.34 23.82 -20.16
N LYS A 105 20.15 23.52 -21.19
CA LYS A 105 20.30 22.14 -21.71
C LYS A 105 20.68 21.13 -20.62
N LEU A 106 21.52 21.55 -19.67
CA LEU A 106 21.89 20.75 -18.50
C LEU A 106 20.67 20.34 -17.66
N PHE A 107 19.71 21.26 -17.47
CA PHE A 107 18.50 21.00 -16.71
C PHE A 107 17.62 19.95 -17.40
N VAL A 108 17.52 20.02 -18.73
CA VAL A 108 16.81 19.02 -19.54
C VAL A 108 17.47 17.64 -19.40
N TYR A 109 18.79 17.55 -19.51
CA TYR A 109 19.52 16.29 -19.35
C TYR A 109 19.40 15.73 -17.92
N ALA A 110 19.48 16.59 -16.91
CA ALA A 110 19.31 16.19 -15.51
C ALA A 110 17.90 15.64 -15.26
N MET A 111 16.87 16.31 -15.77
CA MET A 111 15.47 15.87 -15.62
C MET A 111 15.22 14.52 -16.31
N LEU A 112 15.80 14.32 -17.49
CA LEU A 112 15.68 13.08 -18.25
C LEU A 112 16.37 11.91 -17.53
N LEU A 113 17.59 12.13 -17.03
CA LEU A 113 18.33 11.15 -16.25
C LEU A 113 17.62 10.82 -14.93
N PHE A 114 17.07 11.84 -14.25
CA PHE A 114 16.32 11.65 -13.02
C PHE A 114 15.06 10.82 -13.24
N GLY A 115 14.29 11.10 -14.31
CA GLY A 115 13.13 10.30 -14.69
C GLY A 115 13.47 8.83 -14.98
N LEU A 116 14.60 8.60 -15.68
CA LEU A 116 15.12 7.25 -15.91
C LEU A 116 15.45 6.54 -14.59
N MET A 117 16.08 7.27 -13.65
CA MET A 117 16.44 6.74 -12.34
C MET A 117 15.19 6.33 -11.55
N PHE A 118 14.16 7.17 -11.49
CA PHE A 118 12.88 6.84 -10.84
C PHE A 118 12.22 5.60 -11.44
N SER A 119 12.27 5.47 -12.77
CA SER A 119 11.71 4.31 -13.48
C SER A 119 12.35 2.98 -13.06
N ILE A 120 13.62 3.00 -12.66
CA ILE A 120 14.36 1.83 -12.15
C ILE A 120 14.16 1.68 -10.63
N GLN A 121 14.10 2.79 -9.90
CA GLN A 121 13.98 2.76 -8.44
C GLN A 121 12.64 2.21 -7.95
N ILE A 122 11.54 2.56 -8.62
CA ILE A 122 10.19 2.08 -8.23
C ILE A 122 10.08 0.55 -8.26
N PRO A 123 10.45 -0.16 -9.35
CA PRO A 123 10.41 -1.62 -9.36
C PRO A 123 11.44 -2.24 -8.41
N TYR A 124 12.61 -1.63 -8.22
CA TYR A 124 13.60 -2.10 -7.25
C TYR A 124 13.07 -2.06 -5.81
N LEU A 125 12.47 -0.94 -5.39
CA LEU A 125 11.84 -0.82 -4.07
C LEU A 125 10.67 -1.81 -3.93
N LYS A 126 9.83 -1.92 -4.96
CA LYS A 126 8.71 -2.85 -4.96
C LYS A 126 9.17 -4.30 -4.79
N TYR A 127 10.26 -4.69 -5.46
CA TYR A 127 10.86 -6.03 -5.30
C TYR A 127 11.40 -6.24 -3.89
N HIS A 128 12.14 -5.27 -3.35
CA HIS A 128 12.72 -5.35 -2.00
C HIS A 128 11.64 -5.47 -0.92
N PHE A 129 10.56 -4.70 -1.01
CA PHE A 129 9.44 -4.79 -0.06
C PHE A 129 8.61 -6.07 -0.22
N ASN A 130 8.38 -6.55 -1.46
CA ASN A 130 7.67 -7.82 -1.66
C ASN A 130 8.44 -9.00 -1.04
N LYS A 131 9.77 -8.99 -1.11
CA LYS A 131 10.63 -10.01 -0.50
C LYS A 131 10.65 -9.96 1.04
N ARG A 132 10.25 -8.84 1.65
CA ARG A 132 10.26 -8.65 3.12
C ARG A 132 8.90 -8.95 3.77
N PHE A 133 7.82 -8.97 2.98
CA PHE A 133 6.45 -9.19 3.44
C PHE A 133 5.83 -10.51 2.93
N GLU A 134 6.63 -11.36 2.29
CA GLU A 134 6.41 -12.81 2.17
C GLU A 134 7.20 -13.52 3.28
#